data_AF-A0A447N6M7-F1
#
_entry.id   AF-A0A447N6M7-F1
#
_cell.length_a   1.000
_cell.length_b   1.000
_cell.length_c   1.000
_cell.angle_alpha   90.00
_cell.angle_beta   90.00
_cell.angle_gamma   90.00
#
_symmetry.space_group_name_H-M   'P 1'
#
loop_
_entity.id
_entity.type
_entity.pdbx_description
1 polymer ?
#
loop_
_entity_poly.entity_id
_entity_poly.type
_entity_poly.pdbx_seq_one_letter_code
_entity_poly.pdbx_strand_id
1 'polypeptide(L)' 'MSCPVIELTQQLIRRPSLSPDDAGCQALMIERLRKIGFYH' A
#
# COMPACT_ATOMS: atom_id res chain seq x y z
N MET A 1 -1.91 -16.55 -12.74
CA MET A 1 -0.84 -16.56 -11.71
C MET A 1 -0.98 -15.28 -10.90
N SER A 2 -1.36 -15.34 -9.63
CA SER A 2 -1.41 -14.16 -8.75
C SER A 2 -0.09 -14.05 -7.99
N CYS A 3 0.61 -12.92 -8.13
CA CYS A 3 1.82 -12.65 -7.37
C CYS A 3 1.55 -11.44 -6.46
N PRO A 4 1.12 -11.66 -5.20
CA PRO A 4 0.56 -10.60 -4.36
C PRO A 4 1.54 -9.47 -4.05
N VAL A 5 2.85 -9.77 -4.07
CA VAL A 5 3.92 -8.78 -3.92
C VAL A 5 3.96 -7.86 -5.14
N ILE A 6 3.96 -8.42 -6.35
CA ILE A 6 3.98 -7.63 -7.60
C ILE A 6 2.70 -6.81 -7.73
N GLU A 7 1.55 -7.38 -7.39
CA GLU A 7 0.26 -6.67 -7.41
C GLU A 7 0.24 -5.48 -6.45
N LEU A 8 0.76 -5.65 -5.22
CA LEU A 8 0.89 -4.55 -4.26
C LEU A 8 1.84 -3.48 -4.78
N THR A 9 3.01 -3.87 -5.30
CA THR A 9 3.97 -2.91 -5.87
C THR A 9 3.37 -2.10 -7.03
N GLN A 10 2.64 -2.75 -7.94
CA GLN A 10 1.95 -2.05 -9.03
C GLN A 10 0.88 -1.08 -8.52
N GLN A 11 0.15 -1.44 -7.45
CA GLN A 11 -0.79 -0.52 -6.81
C GLN A 11 -0.06 0.70 -6.25
N LEU A 12 1.07 0.52 -5.56
CA LEU A 12 1.86 1.61 -5.00
C LEU A 12 2.41 2.54 -6.09
N ILE A 13 3.00 2.00 -7.16
CA ILE A 13 3.56 2.79 -8.27
C ILE A 13 2.51 3.67 -8.96
N ARG A 14 1.25 3.22 -9.03
CA ARG A 14 0.16 3.99 -9.65
C ARG A 14 -0.25 5.24 -8.86
N ARG A 15 0.18 5.36 -7.60
CA ARG A 15 -0.12 6.53 -6.75
C ARG A 15 0.95 7.60 -6.99
N PRO A 16 0.58 8.83 -7.39
CA PRO A 16 1.55 9.91 -7.63
C PRO A 16 2.04 10.51 -6.29
N SER A 17 2.73 9.72 -5.48
CA SER A 17 3.22 10.08 -4.14
C SER A 17 4.46 10.97 -4.20
N LEU A 18 4.30 12.18 -4.75
CA LEU A 18 5.35 13.20 -4.80
C LEU A 18 5.49 13.89 -3.45
N SER A 19 6.69 13.87 -2.89
CA SER A 19 6.96 14.47 -1.57
C SER A 19 6.49 15.93 -1.47
N PRO A 20 5.78 16.31 -0.39
CA PRO A 20 5.50 15.53 0.82
C PRO A 20 4.21 14.67 0.78
N ASP A 21 3.51 14.61 -0.36
CA ASP A 21 2.24 13.88 -0.48
C ASP A 21 2.45 12.36 -0.61
N ASP A 22 1.77 11.60 0.23
CA ASP A 22 1.78 10.13 0.23
C ASP A 22 0.88 9.53 -0.87
N ALA A 23 -0.08 10.30 -1.39
CA ALA A 23 -1.07 9.85 -2.37
C ALA A 23 -1.77 8.52 -2.00
N GLY A 24 -1.91 8.24 -0.70
CA GLY A 24 -2.63 7.07 -0.17
C GLY A 24 -1.85 5.75 -0.23
N CYS A 25 -0.52 5.79 -0.32
CA CYS A 25 0.36 4.62 -0.18
C CYS A 25 0.28 4.03 1.24
N GLN A 26 0.38 4.86 2.27
CA GLN A 26 0.29 4.44 3.67
C GLN A 26 -1.08 3.88 4.01
N ALA A 27 -2.16 4.51 3.53
CA ALA A 27 -3.51 4.03 3.77
C ALA A 27 -3.71 2.57 3.28
N LEU A 28 -3.19 2.25 2.09
CA LEU A 28 -3.21 0.89 1.54
C LEU A 28 -2.43 -0.11 2.42
N MET A 29 -1.24 0.29 2.88
CA MET A 29 -0.41 -0.57 3.73
C MET A 29 -1.05 -0.79 5.10
N ILE A 30 -1.58 0.27 5.72
CA ILE A 30 -2.28 0.22 7.00
C ILE A 30 -3.49 -0.71 6.93
N GLU A 31 -4.29 -0.65 5.86
CA GLU A 31 -5.44 -1.54 5.68
C GLU A 31 -5.00 -3.02 5.67
N ARG A 32 -3.91 -3.34 4.98
CA ARG A 32 -3.36 -4.71 4.93
C ARG A 32 -2.81 -5.15 6.29
N LEU A 33 -2.10 -4.28 6.99
CA LEU A 33 -1.52 -4.56 8.30
C LEU A 33 -2.62 -4.78 9.36
N ARG A 34 -3.68 -3.98 9.35
CA ARG A 34 -4.85 -4.17 10.24
C ARG A 34 -5.49 -5.53 10.06
N LYS A 35 -5.60 -6.04 8.82
CA LYS A 35 -6.15 -7.37 8.53
C LYS A 35 -5.34 -8.52 9.15
N ILE A 36 -4.07 -8.29 9.50
CA ILE A 36 -3.20 -9.28 10.15
C ILE A 36 -2.89 -8.92 11.61
N GLY A 37 -3.67 -8.02 12.23
CA GLY A 37 -3.62 -7.76 13.66
C GLY A 37 -2.74 -6.60 14.11
N PHE A 38 -2.22 -5.79 13.19
CA PHE A 38 -1.44 -4.58 13.53
C PHE A 38 -2.38 -3.38 13.67
N TYR A 39 -2.60 -2.94 14.91
CA TYR A 39 -3.53 -1.85 15.26
C TYR A 39 -2.87 -0.65 15.93
N HIS A 40 -1.57 -0.74 16.22
CA HIS A 40 -0.80 0.24 16.99
C HIS A 40 0.10 1.09 16.09
#